data_AF-A0A430G2D3-F1
#
_entry.id   AF-A0A430G2D3-F1
#
_cell.length_a   1.000
_cell.length_b   1.000
_cell.length_c   1.000
_cell.angle_alpha   90.00
_cell.angle_beta   90.00
_cell.angle_gamma   90.00
#
_symmetry.space_group_name_H-M   'P 1'
#
loop_
_entity.id
_entity.type
_entity.pdbx_description
1 polymer ?
#
loop_
_entity_poly.entity_id
_entity_poly.type
_entity_poly.pdbx_seq_one_letter_code
_entity_poly.pdbx_strand_id
1 'polypeptide(L)' 'MHDGLQPTGASQLFSRVERTGFSMADVCREARVAQSTPSRWKAEGWEPKARTLRKMHQALDVLIQRRDAAAPAEA' A
#
# COMPACT_ATOMS: atom_id res chain seq x y z
N MET A 1 11.04 -27.74 -0.02
CA MET A 1 11.89 -26.56 -0.27
C MET A 1 10.94 -25.51 -0.82
N HIS A 2 10.53 -24.52 -0.03
CA HIS A 2 9.52 -23.56 -0.50
C HIS A 2 10.14 -22.63 -1.53
N ASP A 3 9.53 -22.69 -2.70
CA ASP A 3 9.74 -21.92 -3.92
C ASP A 3 10.00 -20.44 -3.63
N GLY A 4 11.01 -19.89 -4.31
CA GLY A 4 11.42 -18.50 -4.17
C GLY A 4 10.32 -17.56 -4.64
N LEU A 5 9.44 -17.17 -3.71
CA LEU A 5 8.47 -16.10 -3.92
C LEU A 5 9.24 -14.83 -4.32
N GLN A 6 9.24 -14.54 -5.62
CA GLN A 6 9.46 -13.18 -6.11
C GLN A 6 8.63 -12.23 -5.25
N PRO A 7 9.16 -11.09 -4.78
CA PRO A 7 8.37 -10.16 -4.01
C PRO A 7 7.20 -9.70 -4.87
N THR A 8 6.00 -10.23 -4.59
CA THR A 8 4.80 -9.84 -5.32
C THR A 8 4.62 -8.32 -5.21
N GLY A 9 3.94 -7.72 -6.19
CA GLY A 9 3.62 -6.30 -6.12
C GLY A 9 2.90 -5.90 -4.83
N ALA A 10 2.13 -6.82 -4.23
CA ALA A 10 1.53 -6.64 -2.91
C ALA A 10 2.59 -6.52 -1.80
N SER A 11 3.58 -7.42 -1.74
CA SER A 11 4.70 -7.35 -0.78
C SER A 11 5.42 -6.01 -0.84
N GLN A 12 5.67 -5.50 -2.05
CA GLN A 12 6.30 -4.19 -2.22
C GLN A 12 5.41 -3.04 -1.70
N LEU A 13 4.10 -3.09 -1.93
CA LEU A 13 3.16 -2.13 -1.36
C LEU A 13 3.20 -2.16 0.17
N PHE A 14 3.13 -3.35 0.79
CA PHE A 14 3.16 -3.49 2.25
C PHE A 14 4.41 -2.84 2.86
N SER A 15 5.59 -3.17 2.33
CA SER A 15 6.84 -2.59 2.82
C SER A 15 6.92 -1.07 2.60
N ARG A 16 6.36 -0.54 1.51
CA ARG A 16 6.28 0.92 1.30
C ARG A 16 5.39 1.58 2.35
N VAL A 17 4.22 1.00 2.65
CA VAL A 17 3.30 1.53 3.65
C VAL A 17 3.97 1.55 5.03
N GLU A 18 4.60 0.46 5.45
CA GLU A 18 5.31 0.37 6.73
C GLU A 18 6.40 1.44 6.87
N ARG A 19 7.19 1.67 5.80
CA ARG A 19 8.26 2.69 5.80
C ARG A 19 7.75 4.13 5.88
N THR A 20 6.49 4.35 5.52
CA THR A 20 5.89 5.70 5.50
C THR A 20 5.20 6.05 6.81
N GLY A 21 4.94 5.08 7.68
CA GLY A 21 4.18 5.27 8.93
C GLY A 21 2.67 5.43 8.74
N PHE A 22 2.16 5.31 7.51
CA PHE A 22 0.71 5.23 7.27
C PHE A 22 0.20 3.82 7.57
N SER A 23 -1.08 3.71 7.95
CA SER A 23 -1.71 2.41 8.10
C SER A 23 -2.26 1.94 6.75
N MET A 24 -2.30 0.62 6.54
CA MET A 24 -2.97 0.06 5.35
C MET A 24 -4.46 0.46 5.27
N ALA A 25 -5.08 0.72 6.42
CA ALA A 25 -6.42 1.28 6.52
C ALA A 25 -6.55 2.64 5.82
N ASP A 26 -5.58 3.54 6.00
CA ASP A 26 -5.56 4.87 5.37
C ASP A 26 -5.41 4.74 3.85
N VAL A 27 -4.50 3.87 3.42
CA VAL A 27 -4.28 3.58 2.00
C VAL A 27 -5.52 2.99 1.35
N CYS A 28 -6.20 2.04 2.01
CA CYS A 28 -7.46 1.48 1.55
C CYS A 28 -8.55 2.54 1.43
N ARG A 29 -8.65 3.43 2.43
CA ARG A 29 -9.61 4.54 2.44
C ARG A 29 -9.38 5.49 1.27
N GLU A 30 -8.13 5.91 1.06
CA GLU A 30 -7.77 6.81 -0.05
C GLU A 30 -7.93 6.13 -1.42
N ALA A 31 -7.55 4.85 -1.55
CA ALA A 31 -7.69 4.07 -2.78
C ALA A 31 -9.15 3.69 -3.11
N ARG A 32 -10.07 3.88 -2.15
CA ARG A 32 -11.45 3.38 -2.17
C ARG A 32 -11.50 1.87 -2.41
N VAL A 33 -10.71 1.14 -1.63
CA VAL A 33 -10.60 -0.32 -1.65
C VAL A 33 -11.06 -0.86 -0.29
N ALA A 34 -11.78 -1.98 -0.27
CA ALA A 34 -12.18 -2.61 0.98
C ALA A 34 -10.95 -3.16 1.72
N GLN A 35 -10.87 -2.95 3.04
CA GLN A 35 -9.73 -3.42 3.86
C GLN A 35 -9.58 -4.95 3.85
N SER A 36 -10.64 -5.70 3.54
CA SER A 36 -10.61 -7.15 3.34
C SER A 36 -9.77 -7.57 2.12
N THR A 37 -9.53 -6.67 1.17
CA THR A 37 -8.77 -6.95 -0.06
C THR A 37 -7.29 -7.23 0.21
N PRO A 38 -6.51 -6.33 0.86
CA PRO A 38 -5.12 -6.63 1.20
C PRO A 38 -4.97 -7.79 2.19
N SER A 39 -5.94 -7.98 3.10
CA SER A 39 -5.95 -9.16 3.99
C SER A 39 -6.02 -10.47 3.21
N ARG A 40 -6.82 -10.54 2.14
CA ARG A 40 -6.88 -11.71 1.25
C ARG A 40 -5.57 -11.96 0.50
N TRP A 41 -4.90 -10.90 0.04
CA TRP A 41 -3.59 -11.03 -0.62
C TRP A 41 -2.54 -11.65 0.30
N LYS A 42 -2.58 -11.31 1.60
CA LYS A 42 -1.65 -11.82 2.61
C LYS A 42 -1.98 -13.25 3.04
N ALA A 43 -3.27 -13.60 3.14
CA ALA A 43 -3.72 -14.89 3.68
C ALA A 43 -3.77 -16.01 2.63
N GLU A 44 -4.23 -15.71 1.42
CA GLU A 44 -4.56 -16.74 0.42
C GLU A 44 -3.53 -16.83 -0.72
N GLY A 45 -2.45 -16.03 -0.66
CA GLY A 45 -1.49 -15.92 -1.76
C GLY A 45 -2.09 -15.35 -3.05
N TRP A 46 -3.24 -14.67 -2.94
CA TRP A 46 -3.95 -14.10 -4.09
C TRP A 46 -3.17 -12.93 -4.67
N GLU A 47 -2.87 -13.02 -5.97
CA GLU A 47 -2.19 -11.95 -6.67
C GLU A 47 -3.15 -10.76 -6.90
N PRO A 48 -2.77 -9.54 -6.48
CA PRO A 48 -3.60 -8.37 -6.71
C PRO A 48 -3.74 -8.10 -8.20
N LYS A 49 -4.96 -7.75 -8.65
CA LYS A 49 -5.14 -7.20 -10.00
C LYS A 49 -4.24 -5.96 -10.14
N ALA A 50 -3.45 -5.89 -11.23
CA ALA A 50 -2.52 -4.80 -11.50
C ALA A 50 -3.15 -3.40 -11.34
N ARG A 51 -4.43 -3.25 -11.76
CA ARG A 51 -5.19 -2.00 -11.59
C ARG A 51 -5.41 -1.64 -10.12
N THR A 52 -5.81 -2.59 -9.28
CA THR A 52 -6.05 -2.34 -7.85
C THR A 52 -4.75 -2.03 -7.13
N LEU A 53 -3.68 -2.78 -7.44
CA LEU A 53 -2.36 -2.54 -6.89
C LEU A 53 -1.86 -1.11 -7.23
N ARG A 54 -1.96 -0.72 -8.50
CA ARG A 54 -1.60 0.63 -8.95
C ARG A 54 -2.38 1.72 -8.20
N LYS A 55 -3.70 1.53 -8.01
CA LYS A 55 -4.52 2.49 -7.23
C LYS A 55 -4.04 2.63 -5.80
N MET A 56 -3.63 1.54 -5.14
CA MET A 56 -3.14 1.59 -3.77
C MET A 56 -1.77 2.26 -3.67
N HIS A 57 -0.87 2.05 -4.64
CA HIS A 57 0.39 2.82 -4.70
C HIS A 57 0.12 4.32 -4.89
N GLN A 58 -0.76 4.69 -5.82
CA GLN A 58 -1.13 6.09 -6.04
C GLN A 58 -1.76 6.72 -4.79
N ALA A 59 -2.62 5.99 -4.09
CA ALA A 59 -3.21 6.45 -2.84
C ALA A 59 -2.15 6.70 -1.76
N LEU A 60 -1.17 5.81 -1.63
CA LEU A 60 -0.05 6.01 -0.73
C LEU A 60 0.79 7.25 -1.11
N ASP A 61 1.09 7.44 -2.39
CA ASP A 61 1.83 8.62 -2.86
C ASP A 61 1.07 9.92 -2.55
N VAL A 62 -0.26 9.93 -2.71
CA VAL A 62 -1.11 11.07 -2.32
C VAL A 62 -1.06 11.34 -0.82
N LEU A 63 -1.08 10.30 0.02
CA LEU A 63 -0.98 10.46 1.49
C LEU A 63 0.38 11.06 1.88
N ILE A 64 1.47 10.57 1.28
CA ILE A 64 2.82 11.11 1.51
C ILE A 64 2.88 12.58 1.10
N GLN A 65 2.41 12.91 -0.11
CA GLN A 65 2.41 14.30 -0.61
C GLN A 65 1.56 15.22 0.27
N ARG A 66 0.39 14.77 0.74
CA ARG A 66 -0.45 15.55 1.64
C ARG A 66 0.22 15.81 2.98
N ARG A 67 0.93 14.82 3.54
CA ARG A 67 1.69 15.00 4.78
C ARG A 67 2.84 15.99 4.57
N ASP A 68 3.58 15.86 3.48
CA ASP A 68 4.71 16.74 3.16
C ASP A 68 4.25 18.19 2.94
N ALA A 69 3.17 18.39 2.20
CA ALA A 69 2.56 19.72 2.01
C ALA A 69 1.97 20.31 3.30
N ALA A 70 1.55 19.48 4.25
CA ALA A 70 1.01 19.89 5.55
C ALA A 70 2.09 20.12 6.62
N ALA A 71 3.37 19.84 6.32
CA ALA A 71 4.50 20.23 7.15
C ALA A 71 5.10 21.53 6.57
N PRO A 72 4.50 22.72 6.81
CA PRO A 72 5.10 23.96 6.35
C PRO A 72 6.41 24.21 7.11
N ALA A 73 7.43 24.55 6.32
CA ALA A 73 8.66 25.25 6.66
C ALA A 73 8.82 25.73 8.12
N GLU A 74 9.57 24.98 8.93
CA GLU A 74 10.42 25.55 9.98
C GLU A 74 11.88 25.29 9.59
N ALA A 75 12.49 26.27 8.95
CA ALA A 75 13.93 26.49 8.85
C ALA A 75 14.19 28.00 8.71
#